data_AF-A0A7C1NPP9-F1
#
_entry.id   AF-A0A7C1NPP9-F1
#
_cell.length_a   1.000
_cell.length_b   1.000
_cell.length_c   1.000
_cell.angle_alpha   90.00
_cell.angle_beta   90.00
_cell.angle_gamma   90.00
#
_symmetry.space_group_name_H-M   'P 1'
#
loop_
_entity.id
_entity.type
_entity.pdbx_description
1 polymer ?
#
loop_
_entity_poly.entity_id
_entity_poly.type
_entity_poly.pdbx_seq_one_letter_code
_entity_poly.pdbx_strand_id
1 'polypeptide(L)'
;MKKRKRNPNVVRVNGRVIGELLPEERLFKKTVLESKHLFQTFDAWGIDSDFFTDVLEPQDYTIEVFDVENKALYTVEAEKFKKHGRYFHFKNEKEDHKAQIFLSRRFFDKRLVQPATPEV
;
A
#
# COMPACT_ATOMS: atom_id res chain seq x y z
N MET A 1 -2.64 -24.24 24.38
CA MET A 1 -2.54 -22.92 23.72
C MET A 1 -1.69 -23.03 22.46
N LYS A 2 -2.28 -23.02 21.26
CA LYS A 2 -1.52 -23.01 20.00
C LYS A 2 -0.98 -21.60 19.77
N LYS A 3 0.33 -21.39 19.92
CA LYS A 3 1.01 -20.14 19.52
C LYS A 3 0.85 -20.00 18.00
N ARG A 4 0.04 -19.03 17.55
CA ARG A 4 -0.06 -18.69 16.12
C ARG A 4 1.33 -18.24 15.65
N LYS A 5 1.96 -19.01 14.74
CA LYS A 5 3.21 -18.61 14.09
C LYS A 5 2.95 -17.28 13.36
N ARG A 6 3.78 -16.26 13.61
CA ARG A 6 3.71 -14.99 12.90
C ARG A 6 4.08 -15.24 11.44
N ASN A 7 3.26 -14.80 10.49
CA ASN A 7 3.64 -14.81 9.08
C ASN A 7 4.80 -13.79 8.91
N PRO A 8 6.01 -14.22 8.50
CA PRO A 8 7.18 -13.34 8.40
C PRO A 8 7.00 -12.21 7.40
N ASN A 9 6.06 -12.34 6.46
CA ASN A 9 5.85 -11.39 5.37
C ASN A 9 4.97 -10.20 5.76
N VAL A 10 4.32 -10.22 6.93
CA VAL A 10 3.39 -9.16 7.34
C VAL A 10 4.15 -7.94 7.84
N VAL A 11 3.99 -6.81 7.15
CA VAL A 11 4.62 -5.54 7.52
C VAL A 11 3.76 -4.81 8.54
N ARG A 12 4.38 -4.35 9.62
CA ARG A 12 3.72 -3.57 10.67
C ARG A 12 4.42 -2.25 10.94
N VAL A 13 3.64 -1.18 11.00
CA VAL A 13 4.10 0.16 11.43
C VAL A 13 3.26 0.54 12.66
N ASN A 14 3.91 0.90 13.76
CA ASN A 14 3.26 1.24 15.04
C ASN A 14 2.23 0.21 15.51
N GLY A 15 2.55 -1.08 15.35
CA GLY A 15 1.70 -2.21 15.72
C GLY A 15 0.55 -2.51 14.74
N ARG A 16 0.27 -1.64 13.76
CA ARG A 16 -0.76 -1.82 12.74
C ARG A 16 -0.19 -2.52 11.52
N VAL A 17 -0.96 -3.44 10.93
CA VAL A 17 -0.57 -4.09 9.67
C VAL A 17 -0.79 -3.10 8.53
N ILE A 18 0.25 -2.84 7.74
CA ILE A 18 0.18 -1.95 6.58
C ILE A 18 0.21 -2.69 5.24
N GLY A 19 0.57 -3.97 5.24
CA GLY A 19 0.60 -4.83 4.06
C GLY A 19 1.42 -6.10 4.27
N GLU A 20 1.71 -6.77 3.17
CA GLU A 20 2.55 -7.95 3.06
C GLU A 20 3.71 -7.66 2.10
N LEU A 21 4.93 -7.95 2.53
CA LEU A 21 6.14 -7.84 1.71
C LEU A 21 6.58 -9.24 1.30
N LEU A 22 6.80 -9.42 0.00
CA LEU A 22 7.31 -10.64 -0.61
C LEU A 22 8.68 -10.31 -1.22
N PRO A 23 9.77 -10.43 -0.45
CA PRO A 23 11.09 -9.96 -0.89
C PRO A 23 11.60 -10.68 -2.14
N GLU A 24 11.37 -11.99 -2.22
CA GLU A 24 11.79 -12.82 -3.36
C GLU A 24 11.09 -12.43 -4.67
N GLU A 25 9.87 -11.88 -4.58
CA GLU A 25 9.09 -11.38 -5.71
C GLU A 25 9.28 -9.87 -5.95
N ARG A 26 10.05 -9.19 -5.09
CA ARG A 26 10.15 -7.72 -5.02
C ARG A 26 8.78 -7.05 -5.05
N LEU A 27 7.84 -7.60 -4.27
CA LEU A 27 6.44 -7.23 -4.31
C LEU A 27 5.93 -6.84 -2.92
N PHE A 28 5.31 -5.67 -2.82
CA PHE A 28 4.57 -5.24 -1.65
C PHE A 28 3.07 -5.20 -1.96
N LYS A 29 2.27 -5.92 -1.17
CA LYS A 29 0.82 -6.01 -1.31
C LYS A 29 0.15 -5.28 -0.16
N LYS A 30 -0.79 -4.40 -0.48
CA LYS A 30 -1.59 -3.65 0.49
C LYS A 30 -3.06 -3.77 0.16
N THR A 31 -3.86 -4.16 1.14
CA THR A 31 -5.32 -4.20 1.02
C THR A 31 -5.92 -2.94 1.63
N VAL A 32 -6.82 -2.28 0.89
CA VAL A 32 -7.44 -1.01 1.30
C VAL A 32 -8.96 -1.03 1.09
N LEU A 33 -9.59 -0.04 1.71
CA LEU A 33 -10.97 0.36 1.48
C LEU A 33 -10.92 1.78 0.92
N GLU A 34 -11.42 2.02 -0.28
CA GLU A 34 -11.42 3.34 -0.93
C GLU A 34 -12.02 4.42 -0.02
N SER A 35 -13.17 4.14 0.58
CA SER A 35 -13.89 5.04 1.49
C SER A 35 -13.08 5.50 2.71
N LYS A 36 -12.02 4.78 3.09
CA LYS A 36 -11.22 5.05 4.30
C LYS A 36 -9.77 5.44 4.03
N HIS A 37 -9.19 4.95 2.93
CA HIS A 37 -7.75 5.03 2.70
C HIS A 37 -7.37 5.85 1.46
N LEU A 38 -8.34 6.15 0.58
CA LEU A 38 -8.08 7.02 -0.55
C LEU A 38 -7.95 8.45 -0.04
N PHE A 39 -6.83 9.10 -0.34
CA PHE A 39 -6.70 10.52 -0.05
C PHE A 39 -7.41 11.33 -1.13
N GLN A 40 -8.67 11.69 -0.84
CA GLN A 40 -9.61 12.29 -1.79
C GLN A 40 -9.06 13.54 -2.48
N THR A 41 -8.38 14.42 -1.73
CA THR A 41 -7.81 15.66 -2.27
C THR A 41 -6.87 15.44 -3.45
N PHE A 42 -6.13 14.32 -3.46
CA PHE A 42 -5.16 13.99 -4.52
C PHE A 42 -5.60 12.85 -5.41
N ASP A 43 -6.78 12.27 -5.16
CA ASP A 43 -7.22 11.01 -5.77
C ASP A 43 -6.10 9.95 -5.73
N ALA A 44 -5.54 9.71 -4.54
CA ALA A 44 -4.26 9.04 -4.39
C ALA A 44 -4.23 7.95 -3.29
N TRP A 45 -3.45 6.91 -3.55
CA TRP A 45 -3.10 5.90 -2.56
C TRP A 45 -1.84 6.29 -1.81
N GLY A 46 -1.86 6.12 -0.48
CA GLY A 46 -0.76 6.44 0.42
C GLY A 46 0.05 5.22 0.85
N ILE A 47 1.37 5.38 0.90
CA ILE A 47 2.31 4.45 1.53
C ILE A 47 3.04 5.20 2.65
N ASP A 48 3.34 4.51 3.75
CA ASP A 48 4.16 5.06 4.83
C ASP A 48 5.53 5.52 4.29
N SER A 49 5.95 6.76 4.60
CA SER A 49 7.14 7.36 3.98
C SER A 49 8.41 6.62 4.34
N ASP A 50 8.54 6.21 5.59
CA ASP A 50 9.75 5.60 6.13
C ASP A 50 9.88 4.20 5.53
N PHE A 51 8.78 3.43 5.54
CA PHE A 51 8.75 2.13 4.88
C PHE A 51 9.04 2.22 3.36
N PHE A 52 8.48 3.22 2.68
CA PHE A 52 8.77 3.43 1.26
C PHE A 52 10.26 3.71 1.02
N THR A 53 10.83 4.66 1.75
CA THR A 53 12.20 5.16 1.54
C THR A 53 13.24 4.12 1.95
N ASP A 54 13.01 3.39 3.02
CA ASP A 54 13.99 2.44 3.58
C ASP A 54 13.92 1.06 2.94
N VAL A 55 12.75 0.67 2.40
CA VAL A 55 12.51 -0.71 1.93
C VAL A 55 12.14 -0.78 0.45
N LEU A 56 11.11 -0.04 0.03
CA LEU A 56 10.53 -0.20 -1.31
C LEU A 56 11.35 0.49 -2.40
N GLU A 57 11.76 1.73 -2.16
CA GLU A 57 12.51 2.56 -3.12
C GLU A 57 13.90 1.99 -3.43
N PRO A 58 14.76 1.61 -2.46
CA PRO A 58 16.15 1.23 -2.75
C PRO A 58 16.28 -0.02 -3.62
N GLN A 59 15.24 -0.84 -3.66
CA GLN A 59 15.20 -2.12 -4.37
C GLN A 59 14.17 -2.12 -5.51
N ASP A 60 13.55 -0.96 -5.78
CA ASP A 60 12.52 -0.74 -6.79
C ASP A 60 11.40 -1.79 -6.78
N TYR A 61 10.74 -1.94 -5.61
CA TYR A 61 9.65 -2.88 -5.45
C TYR A 61 8.45 -2.53 -6.32
N THR A 62 7.77 -3.56 -6.80
CA THR A 62 6.39 -3.42 -7.28
C THR A 62 5.44 -3.28 -6.10
N ILE A 63 4.51 -2.34 -6.21
CA ILE A 63 3.49 -2.04 -5.20
C ILE A 63 2.13 -2.41 -5.79
N GLU A 64 1.45 -3.34 -5.13
CA GLU A 64 0.07 -3.73 -5.41
C GLU A 64 -0.86 -3.21 -4.31
N VAL A 65 -1.84 -2.41 -4.71
CA VAL A 65 -2.93 -1.94 -3.85
C VAL A 65 -4.22 -2.61 -4.30
N PHE A 66 -4.78 -3.47 -3.46
CA PHE A 66 -6.08 -4.08 -3.68
C PHE A 66 -7.16 -3.31 -2.93
N ASP A 67 -8.04 -2.65 -3.69
CA ASP A 67 -9.24 -2.02 -3.17
C ASP A 67 -10.39 -3.02 -3.14
N VAL A 68 -10.78 -3.41 -1.93
CA VAL A 68 -11.79 -4.44 -1.70
C VAL A 68 -13.19 -3.96 -2.09
N GLU A 69 -13.47 -2.66 -1.95
CA GLU A 69 -14.81 -2.10 -2.18
C GLU A 69 -15.15 -2.14 -3.67
N ASN A 70 -14.20 -1.76 -4.52
CA ASN A 70 -14.38 -1.74 -5.96
C ASN A 70 -13.84 -2.99 -6.67
N LYS A 71 -13.28 -3.95 -5.92
CA LYS A 71 -12.58 -5.13 -6.46
C LYS A 71 -11.55 -4.74 -7.52
N ALA A 72 -10.77 -3.70 -7.24
CA ALA A 72 -9.79 -3.15 -8.17
C ALA A 72 -8.38 -3.39 -7.65
N LEU A 73 -7.51 -3.92 -8.51
CA LEU A 73 -6.08 -4.01 -8.24
C LEU A 73 -5.36 -2.89 -8.98
N TYR A 74 -4.55 -2.14 -8.23
CA TYR A 74 -3.69 -1.09 -8.75
C TYR A 74 -2.25 -1.54 -8.59
N THR A 75 -1.48 -1.54 -9.67
CA THR A 75 -0.07 -1.98 -9.67
C THR A 75 0.83 -0.86 -10.17
N VAL A 76 1.97 -0.66 -9.52
CA VAL A 76 2.95 0.36 -9.92
C VAL A 76 4.34 0.04 -9.38
N GLU A 77 5.39 0.47 -10.08
CA GLU A 77 6.78 0.43 -9.59
C GLU A 77 7.05 1.57 -8.58
N ALA A 78 7.93 1.32 -7.61
CA ALA A 78 8.34 2.31 -6.62
C ALA A 78 8.96 3.55 -7.28
N GLU A 79 9.64 3.43 -8.42
CA GLU A 79 10.16 4.57 -9.18
C GLU A 79 9.07 5.62 -9.49
N LYS A 80 7.83 5.21 -9.80
CA LYS A 80 6.73 6.17 -10.07
C LYS A 80 6.35 6.98 -8.84
N PHE A 81 6.38 6.36 -7.65
CA PHE A 81 6.21 7.06 -6.39
C PHE A 81 7.33 8.06 -6.17
N LYS A 82 8.59 7.68 -6.39
CA LYS A 82 9.74 8.60 -6.29
C LYS A 82 9.60 9.81 -7.21
N LYS A 83 9.17 9.59 -8.46
CA LYS A 83 9.12 10.64 -9.50
C LYS A 83 7.87 11.54 -9.41
N HIS A 84 6.74 11.00 -8.98
CA HIS A 84 5.45 11.67 -9.07
C HIS A 84 4.68 11.73 -7.75
N GLY A 85 5.17 11.06 -6.71
CA GLY A 85 4.56 11.03 -5.40
C GLY A 85 4.63 12.36 -4.67
N ARG A 86 3.68 12.57 -3.77
CA ARG A 86 3.60 13.76 -2.92
C ARG A 86 3.65 13.33 -1.46
N TYR A 87 4.63 13.83 -0.72
CA TYR A 87 4.70 13.60 0.71
C TYR A 87 3.71 14.51 1.43
N PHE A 88 2.96 13.92 2.35
CA PHE A 88 2.08 14.67 3.25
C PHE A 88 2.24 14.14 4.67
N HIS A 89 2.41 15.05 5.62
CA HIS A 89 2.59 14.72 7.03
C HIS A 89 1.35 15.10 7.82
N PHE A 90 0.58 14.10 8.25
CA PHE A 90 -0.58 14.32 9.10
C PHE A 90 -0.14 14.44 10.56
N LYS A 91 0.28 15.64 10.96
CA LYS A 91 0.61 15.97 12.35
C LYS A 91 -0.30 17.06 12.89
N ASN A 92 -0.71 16.92 14.14
CA ASN A 92 -1.33 17.97 14.94
C ASN A 92 -0.66 18.03 16.33
N GLU A 93 -1.13 18.91 17.21
CA GLU A 93 -0.52 19.10 18.54
C GLU A 93 -0.57 17.87 19.45
N LYS A 94 -1.47 16.92 19.19
CA LYS A 94 -1.72 15.73 20.02
C LYS A 94 -1.25 14.43 19.37
N GLU A 95 -1.16 14.39 18.05
CA GLU A 95 -0.91 13.18 17.28
C GLU A 95 0.02 13.45 16.09
N ASP A 96 1.02 12.59 15.94
CA ASP A 96 1.90 12.51 14.78
C ASP A 96 1.60 11.20 14.04
N HIS A 97 0.79 11.27 12.97
CA HIS A 97 0.43 10.11 12.16
C HIS A 97 1.49 9.76 11.10
N LYS A 98 2.71 10.30 11.24
CA LYS A 98 3.83 10.12 10.31
C LYS A 98 3.54 10.63 8.90
N ALA A 99 4.62 10.76 8.13
CA ALA A 99 4.50 11.16 6.75
C ALA A 99 4.09 9.96 5.89
N GLN A 100 3.35 10.24 4.84
CA GLN A 100 3.02 9.28 3.82
C GLN A 100 3.35 9.87 2.45
N ILE A 101 3.78 9.04 1.53
CA ILE A 101 3.90 9.39 0.12
C ILE A 101 2.62 8.95 -0.60
N PHE A 102 2.00 9.89 -1.30
CA PHE A 102 0.76 9.69 -2.05
C PHE A 102 1.01 9.71 -3.55
N LEU A 103 0.54 8.69 -4.26
CA LEU A 103 0.55 8.66 -5.71
C LEU A 103 -0.88 8.61 -6.25
N SER A 104 -1.20 9.52 -7.17
CA SER A 104 -2.51 9.57 -7.80
C SER A 104 -2.81 8.29 -8.58
N ARG A 105 -4.06 7.81 -8.50
CA ARG A 105 -4.52 6.57 -9.16
C ARG A 105 -4.24 6.53 -10.65
N ARG A 106 -4.16 7.70 -11.32
CA ARG A 106 -3.84 7.82 -12.76
C ARG A 106 -2.46 7.28 -13.15
N PHE A 107 -1.55 7.09 -12.20
CA PHE A 107 -0.21 6.57 -12.46
C PHE A 107 -0.10 5.05 -12.28
N PHE A 108 -1.16 4.41 -11.77
CA PHE A 108 -1.20 2.97 -11.59
C PHE A 108 -1.77 2.30 -12.84
N ASP A 109 -1.28 1.10 -13.12
CA ASP A 109 -2.04 0.17 -13.96
C ASP A 109 -3.20 -0.38 -13.12
N LYS A 110 -4.43 -0.19 -13.61
CA LYS A 110 -5.66 -0.56 -12.89
C LYS A 110 -6.36 -1.68 -13.63
N ARG A 111 -6.63 -2.79 -12.93
CA ARG A 111 -7.50 -3.87 -13.42
C ARG A 111 -8.60 -4.21 -12.43
N LEU A 112 -9.76 -4.58 -12.95
CA LEU A 112 -10.84 -5.14 -12.13
C LEU A 112 -10.58 -6.62 -11.91
N VAL A 113 -10.71 -7.06 -10.66
CA VAL A 113 -10.62 -8.47 -10.28
C VAL A 113 -12.01 -9.06 -10.42
N GLN A 114 -12.20 -9.90 -11.44
CA GLN A 114 -13.43 -10.66 -11.57
C GLN A 114 -13.56 -11.59 -10.35
N PRO A 115 -14.78 -11.76 -9.79
CA PRO A 115 -14.98 -12.82 -8.81
C PRO A 115 -14.60 -14.15 -9.45
N ALA A 116 -13.81 -14.97 -8.76
CA ALA A 116 -13.57 -16.33 -9.19
C ALA A 116 -14.92 -17.01 -9.45
N THR A 117 -15.15 -17.47 -10.68
CA THR A 117 -16.34 -18.27 -10.98
C THR A 117 -16.19 -19.54 -10.16
N PRO A 118 -17.13 -19.88 -9.26
CA PRO A 118 -17.08 -21.18 -8.62
C PRO A 118 -17.22 -22.22 -9.73
N GLU A 119 -16.22 -23.09 -9.88
CA GLU A 119 -16.36 -24.31 -10.67
C GLU A 119 -17.54 -25.10 -10.08
N VAL A 120 -18.54 -25.35 -10.91
CA VAL A 120 -19.76 -26.11 -10.57
C VAL A 120 -19.49 -27.59 -10.69
#